data_AF-A0AAV3YST3-F1
#
_entry.id   AF-A0AAV3YST3-F1
#
_cell.length_a   1.000
_cell.length_b   1.000
_cell.length_c   1.000
_cell.angle_alpha   90.00
_cell.angle_beta   90.00
_cell.angle_gamma   90.00
#
_symmetry.space_group_name_H-M   'P 1'
#
loop_
_entity.id
_entity.type
_entity.pdbx_description
1 polymer ?
#
loop_
_entity_poly.entity_id
_entity_poly.type
_entity_poly.pdbx_seq_one_letter_code
_entity_poly.pdbx_strand_id
1 'polypeptide(L)'
;MDYSNMQVLRSGPANGLSLIIFLDNSEYLKGLTSGTGGHIVIHKSNTFAFPDTDGLALAAGMEVNIALRMTRISRLGRPYGDCEDGYDFHSSFQHIYSRRTCQHFCEHSLIATTCGCYDNENEETQLIMQKLTSEINKTHRPCDTVKDFQCMAEVERKYLTREMDCGCKNPCL
;
A
#
# COMPACT_ATOMS: atom_id res chain seq x y z
N MET A 1 -5.71 11.09 -23.13
CA MET A 1 -5.59 9.74 -23.72
C MET A 1 -6.18 8.75 -22.73
N ASP A 2 -7.06 7.87 -23.19
CA ASP A 2 -7.67 6.85 -22.35
C ASP A 2 -6.69 5.67 -22.22
N TYR A 3 -6.17 5.47 -21.01
CA TYR A 3 -5.16 4.45 -20.70
C TYR A 3 -5.75 3.18 -20.11
N SER A 4 -7.08 3.03 -20.14
CA SER A 4 -7.81 1.95 -19.45
C SER A 4 -7.54 0.55 -20.02
N ASN A 5 -6.89 0.39 -21.17
CA ASN A 5 -6.65 -0.91 -21.82
C ASN A 5 -5.28 -1.01 -22.52
N MET A 6 -4.17 -0.84 -21.80
CA MET A 6 -2.85 -1.19 -22.35
C MET A 6 -2.58 -2.70 -22.21
N GLN A 7 -2.33 -3.36 -23.33
CA GLN A 7 -1.98 -4.79 -23.37
C GLN A 7 -0.72 -5.01 -24.20
N VAL A 8 0.20 -5.83 -23.67
CA VAL A 8 1.43 -6.22 -24.38
C VAL A 8 1.17 -7.52 -25.13
N LEU A 9 1.21 -7.48 -26.47
CA LEU A 9 0.98 -8.65 -27.33
C LEU A 9 2.24 -9.48 -27.57
N ARG A 10 3.43 -8.86 -27.44
CA ARG A 10 4.72 -9.52 -27.67
C ARG A 10 5.70 -9.09 -26.58
N SER A 11 6.44 -10.06 -26.05
CA SER A 11 7.52 -9.77 -25.09
C SER A 11 8.67 -9.01 -25.77
N GLY A 12 9.40 -8.23 -24.97
CA GLY A 12 10.61 -7.53 -25.39
C GLY A 12 10.59 -6.04 -25.00
N PRO A 13 11.76 -5.42 -24.78
CA PRO A 13 11.84 -4.03 -24.30
C PRO A 13 11.12 -3.02 -25.21
N ALA A 14 11.16 -3.23 -26.53
CA ALA A 14 10.53 -2.34 -27.51
C ALA A 14 8.98 -2.38 -27.52
N ASN A 15 8.37 -3.43 -26.94
CA ASN A 15 6.92 -3.61 -26.89
C ASN A 15 6.34 -3.38 -25.48
N GLY A 16 7.21 -3.01 -24.52
CA GLY A 16 6.84 -2.77 -23.14
C GLY A 16 6.59 -1.30 -22.84
N LEU A 17 6.59 -0.97 -21.54
CA LEU A 17 6.51 0.40 -21.06
C LEU A 17 7.92 1.01 -21.05
N SER A 18 8.12 2.10 -21.80
CA SER A 18 9.33 2.90 -21.77
C SER A 18 8.99 4.29 -21.23
N LEU A 19 9.69 4.71 -20.18
CA LEU A 19 9.48 5.99 -19.51
C LEU A 19 10.81 6.74 -19.42
N ILE A 20 10.76 8.05 -19.64
CA ILE A 20 11.83 8.97 -19.28
C ILE A 20 11.29 9.80 -18.12
N ILE A 21 11.86 9.60 -16.94
CA ILE A 21 11.45 10.29 -15.72
C ILE A 21 12.42 11.44 -15.48
N PHE A 22 11.89 12.66 -15.38
CA PHE A 22 12.66 13.83 -14.99
C PHE A 22 12.61 13.99 -13.47
N LEU A 23 13.77 14.10 -12.82
CA LEU A 23 13.91 14.34 -11.39
C LEU A 23 14.50 15.73 -11.18
N ASP A 24 13.75 16.62 -10.55
CA ASP A 24 14.26 17.93 -10.17
C ASP A 24 15.02 17.84 -8.85
N ASN A 25 16.34 17.67 -8.95
CA ASN A 25 17.20 17.52 -7.78
C ASN A 25 17.40 18.84 -7.01
N SER A 26 17.01 19.98 -7.57
CA SER A 26 17.20 21.29 -6.92
C SER A 26 16.19 21.54 -5.79
N GLU A 27 15.04 20.87 -5.83
CA GLU A 27 13.99 20.95 -4.81
C GLU A 27 14.16 19.93 -3.67
N TYR A 28 15.22 19.12 -3.70
CA TYR A 28 15.45 18.11 -2.65
C TYR A 28 15.79 18.76 -1.31
N LEU A 29 15.04 18.38 -0.28
CA LEU A 29 15.26 18.83 1.09
C LEU A 29 16.49 18.13 1.69
N LYS A 30 17.59 18.88 1.80
CA LYS A 30 18.85 18.40 2.40
C LYS A 30 18.61 17.93 3.83
N GLY A 31 19.03 16.70 4.12
CA GLY A 31 18.95 16.10 5.47
C GLY A 31 17.70 15.23 5.69
N LEU A 32 16.71 15.27 4.80
CA LEU A 32 15.55 14.37 4.85
C LEU A 32 15.72 13.18 3.89
N THR A 33 16.20 13.44 2.67
CA THR A 33 16.48 12.40 1.68
C THR A 33 17.99 12.15 1.56
N SER A 34 18.40 10.88 1.60
CA SER A 34 19.81 10.47 1.54
C SER A 34 20.28 10.10 0.12
N GLY A 35 19.35 9.96 -0.83
CA GLY A 35 19.63 9.57 -2.21
C GLY A 35 18.76 10.31 -3.23
N THR A 36 19.14 10.18 -4.50
CA THR A 36 18.44 10.82 -5.63
C THR A 36 17.93 9.73 -6.57
N GLY A 37 16.62 9.74 -6.81
CA GLY A 37 15.97 8.65 -7.52
C GLY A 37 14.45 8.70 -7.42
N GLY A 38 13.80 7.58 -7.72
CA GLY A 38 12.38 7.39 -7.54
C GLY A 38 12.04 5.97 -7.07
N HIS A 39 10.82 5.77 -6.58
CA HIS A 39 10.29 4.44 -6.29
C HIS A 39 9.21 4.10 -7.31
N ILE A 40 9.22 2.88 -7.84
CA ILE A 40 8.18 2.35 -8.71
C ILE A 40 7.52 1.14 -8.05
N VAL A 41 6.19 1.10 -8.05
CA VAL A 41 5.41 -0.06 -7.60
C VAL A 41 4.72 -0.66 -8.82
N ILE A 42 4.86 -1.98 -8.99
CA ILE A 42 4.21 -2.71 -10.07
C ILE A 42 3.15 -3.60 -9.43
N HIS A 43 1.89 -3.21 -9.58
CA HIS A 43 0.76 -3.88 -8.95
C HIS A 43 -0.39 -4.06 -9.93
N LYS A 44 -1.38 -4.87 -9.54
CA LYS A 44 -2.58 -5.12 -10.35
C LYS A 44 -3.42 -3.84 -10.42
N SER A 45 -4.07 -3.59 -11.56
CA SER A 45 -5.03 -2.49 -11.68
C SER A 45 -6.13 -2.59 -10.62
N ASN A 46 -6.59 -1.44 -10.14
CA ASN A 46 -7.60 -1.30 -9.09
C ASN A 46 -7.23 -1.93 -7.73
N THR A 47 -5.94 -2.08 -7.41
CA THR A 47 -5.45 -2.33 -6.03
C THR A 47 -4.75 -1.10 -5.48
N PHE A 48 -4.62 -1.02 -4.16
CA PHE A 48 -3.77 -0.02 -3.53
C PHE A 48 -2.28 -0.33 -3.77
N ALA A 49 -1.48 0.73 -3.84
CA ALA A 49 -0.02 0.67 -3.95
C ALA A 49 0.61 1.23 -2.67
N PHE A 50 1.71 0.63 -2.23
CA PHE A 50 2.44 1.02 -1.02
C PHE A 50 3.92 1.25 -1.39
N PRO A 51 4.32 2.43 -1.91
CA PRO A 51 5.67 2.68 -2.40
C PRO A 51 6.76 2.62 -1.33
N ASP A 52 6.38 2.90 -0.09
CA ASP A 52 7.21 2.81 1.11
C ASP A 52 7.65 1.36 1.41
N THR A 53 6.77 0.38 1.18
CA THR A 53 7.08 -1.03 1.50
C THR A 53 7.30 -1.94 0.31
N ASP A 54 6.59 -1.69 -0.80
CA ASP A 54 6.55 -2.56 -1.98
C ASP A 54 7.27 -1.90 -3.18
N GLY A 55 7.84 -0.70 -3.00
CA GLY A 55 8.51 0.06 -4.04
C GLY A 55 9.90 -0.47 -4.40
N LEU A 56 10.19 -0.52 -5.70
CA LEU A 56 11.53 -0.71 -6.23
C LEU A 56 12.23 0.65 -6.35
N ALA A 57 13.36 0.83 -5.67
CA ALA A 57 14.18 2.02 -5.78
C ALA A 57 14.92 2.08 -7.13
N LEU A 58 14.84 3.23 -7.80
CA LEU A 58 15.49 3.53 -9.07
C LEU A 58 16.49 4.67 -8.86
N ALA A 59 17.75 4.44 -9.22
CA ALA A 59 18.78 5.47 -9.15
C ALA A 59 18.64 6.49 -10.29
N ALA A 60 18.85 7.76 -9.98
CA ALA A 60 18.91 8.81 -11.00
C ALA A 60 20.14 8.67 -11.91
N GLY A 61 20.01 9.09 -13.17
CA GLY A 61 21.13 9.16 -14.13
C GLY A 61 21.54 7.82 -14.75
N MET A 62 20.81 6.74 -14.48
CA MET A 62 21.03 5.43 -15.08
C MET A 62 19.76 4.94 -15.79
N GLU A 63 19.95 4.17 -16.86
CA GLU A 63 18.88 3.40 -17.47
C GLU A 63 18.60 2.14 -16.64
N VAL A 64 17.34 1.89 -16.29
CA VAL A 64 16.92 0.70 -15.55
C VAL A 64 15.94 -0.11 -16.41
N ASN A 65 16.29 -1.37 -16.66
CA ASN A 65 15.46 -2.32 -17.39
C ASN A 65 14.83 -3.33 -16.42
N ILE A 66 13.50 -3.32 -16.32
CA ILE A 66 12.73 -4.19 -15.41
C ILE A 66 12.00 -5.27 -16.22
N ALA A 67 12.41 -6.53 -16.06
CA ALA A 67 11.72 -7.67 -16.66
C ALA A 67 10.63 -8.20 -15.71
N LEU A 68 9.44 -8.48 -16.24
CA LEU A 68 8.29 -8.94 -15.45
C LEU A 68 7.88 -10.36 -15.84
N ARG A 69 7.55 -11.17 -14.82
CA ARG A 69 6.89 -12.46 -14.98
C ARG A 69 5.59 -12.45 -14.16
N MET A 70 4.45 -12.51 -14.85
CA MET A 70 3.16 -12.59 -14.19
C MET A 70 2.91 -14.00 -13.65
N THR A 71 2.57 -14.10 -12.37
CA THR A 71 2.14 -15.34 -11.73
C THR A 71 0.75 -15.13 -11.16
N ARG A 72 -0.19 -16.03 -11.47
CA ARG A 72 -1.56 -16.01 -10.93
C ARG A 72 -1.77 -17.25 -10.05
N ILE A 73 -2.26 -17.04 -8.83
CA ILE A 73 -2.53 -18.10 -7.87
C ILE A 73 -4.01 -18.07 -7.53
N SER A 74 -4.72 -19.14 -7.83
CA SER A 74 -6.10 -19.34 -7.39
C SER A 74 -6.15 -20.36 -6.27
N ARG A 75 -6.96 -20.09 -5.25
CA ARG A 75 -7.16 -20.94 -4.08
C ARG A 75 -8.64 -21.32 -3.99
N LEU A 76 -8.90 -22.53 -3.54
CA LEU A 76 -10.26 -22.94 -3.21
C LEU A 76 -10.62 -22.40 -1.83
N GLY A 77 -11.80 -21.78 -1.72
CA GLY A 77 -12.40 -21.40 -0.45
C GLY A 77 -12.92 -22.61 0.33
N ARG A 78 -13.79 -22.36 1.32
CA ARG A 78 -14.35 -23.43 2.16
C ARG A 78 -15.15 -24.43 1.31
N PRO A 79 -15.05 -25.75 1.59
CA PRO A 79 -14.37 -26.39 2.73
C PRO A 79 -12.87 -26.70 2.53
N TYR A 80 -12.29 -26.39 1.37
CA TYR A 80 -10.92 -26.82 1.03
C TYR A 80 -9.82 -25.86 1.52
N GLY A 81 -10.18 -24.61 1.82
CA GLY A 81 -9.28 -23.60 2.36
C GLY A 81 -10.05 -22.44 3.00
N ASP A 82 -9.31 -21.47 3.53
CA ASP A 82 -9.87 -20.24 4.10
C ASP A 82 -9.16 -19.04 3.43
N CYS A 83 -9.69 -18.63 2.29
CA CYS A 83 -9.25 -17.46 1.54
C CYS A 83 -10.35 -16.38 1.54
N GLU A 84 -9.96 -15.16 1.19
CA GLU A 84 -10.87 -14.00 1.09
C GLU A 84 -11.26 -13.77 -0.37
N ASP A 85 -12.56 -13.72 -0.64
CA ASP A 85 -13.09 -13.41 -1.98
C ASP A 85 -13.06 -11.91 -2.28
N GLY A 86 -12.95 -11.08 -1.23
CA GLY A 86 -12.78 -9.64 -1.35
C GLY A 86 -14.07 -8.89 -1.70
N TYR A 87 -15.23 -9.55 -1.63
CA TYR A 87 -16.53 -8.95 -1.95
C TYR A 87 -16.84 -7.75 -1.05
N ASP A 88 -16.74 -7.93 0.28
CA ASP A 88 -17.00 -6.86 1.24
C ASP A 88 -16.01 -5.71 1.08
N PHE A 89 -14.73 -6.04 0.89
CA PHE A 89 -13.69 -5.04 0.64
C PHE A 89 -13.97 -4.25 -0.64
N HIS A 90 -14.36 -4.91 -1.73
CA HIS A 90 -14.72 -4.23 -2.96
C HIS A 90 -15.98 -3.36 -2.79
N SER A 91 -16.97 -3.83 -2.05
CA SER A 91 -18.19 -3.06 -1.75
C SER A 91 -17.86 -1.76 -1.01
N SER A 92 -17.02 -1.83 0.03
CA SER A 92 -16.65 -0.67 0.85
C SER A 92 -15.65 0.26 0.18
N PHE A 93 -14.61 -0.29 -0.45
CA PHE A 93 -13.47 0.50 -0.93
C PHE A 93 -13.49 0.74 -2.44
N GLN A 94 -14.34 0.06 -3.22
CA GLN A 94 -14.33 0.06 -4.70
C GLN A 94 -12.98 -0.37 -5.30
N HIS A 95 -12.18 -1.10 -4.52
CA HIS A 95 -10.87 -1.63 -4.88
C HIS A 95 -10.83 -3.14 -4.71
N ILE A 96 -9.91 -3.80 -5.41
CA ILE A 96 -9.68 -5.23 -5.28
C ILE A 96 -8.92 -5.50 -3.98
N TYR A 97 -9.42 -6.46 -3.21
CA TYR A 97 -8.78 -6.91 -1.99
C TYR A 97 -7.37 -7.44 -2.26
N SER A 98 -6.44 -7.05 -1.41
CA SER A 98 -5.17 -7.73 -1.25
C SER A 98 -4.91 -7.95 0.24
N ARG A 99 -4.21 -9.04 0.57
CA ARG A 99 -3.79 -9.28 1.95
C ARG A 99 -2.94 -8.13 2.49
N ARG A 100 -2.10 -7.53 1.63
CA ARG A 100 -1.24 -6.40 1.98
C ARG A 100 -2.07 -5.18 2.40
N THR A 101 -3.09 -4.85 1.62
CA THR A 101 -4.00 -3.75 1.94
C THR A 101 -4.76 -3.98 3.25
N CYS A 102 -5.25 -5.20 3.48
CA CYS A 102 -5.89 -5.55 4.75
C CYS A 102 -4.95 -5.34 5.94
N GLN A 103 -3.71 -5.79 5.81
CA GLN A 103 -2.71 -5.65 6.87
C GLN A 103 -2.42 -4.18 7.18
N HIS A 104 -2.14 -3.39 6.14
CA HIS A 104 -1.89 -1.95 6.25
C HIS A 104 -3.08 -1.22 6.89
N PHE A 105 -4.28 -1.35 6.33
CA PHE A 105 -5.45 -0.63 6.86
C PHE A 105 -5.81 -1.08 8.28
N CYS A 106 -5.64 -2.35 8.60
CA CYS A 106 -5.92 -2.83 9.94
C CYS A 106 -4.91 -2.30 10.97
N GLU A 107 -3.62 -2.30 10.65
CA GLU A 107 -2.58 -1.74 11.53
C GLU A 107 -2.85 -0.26 11.83
N HIS A 108 -3.15 0.55 10.80
CA HIS A 108 -3.54 1.95 10.99
C HIS A 108 -4.84 2.10 11.79
N SER A 109 -5.82 1.22 11.56
CA SER A 109 -7.06 1.20 12.35
C SER A 109 -6.80 0.90 13.82
N LEU A 110 -5.90 -0.03 14.12
CA LEU A 110 -5.50 -0.37 15.50
C LEU A 110 -4.84 0.82 16.20
N ILE A 111 -3.96 1.55 15.51
CA ILE A 111 -3.35 2.78 16.02
C ILE A 111 -4.44 3.83 16.30
N ALA A 112 -5.29 4.09 15.32
CA ALA A 112 -6.37 5.07 15.42
C ALA A 112 -7.31 4.77 16.61
N THR A 113 -7.74 3.52 16.75
CA THR A 113 -8.69 3.11 17.79
C THR A 113 -8.06 2.97 19.17
N THR A 114 -6.80 2.55 19.26
CA THR A 114 -6.12 2.31 20.54
C THR A 114 -5.51 3.61 21.10
N CYS A 115 -4.89 4.41 20.25
CA CYS A 115 -4.18 5.63 20.66
C CYS A 115 -5.05 6.89 20.53
N GLY A 116 -6.15 6.84 19.77
CA GLY A 116 -7.00 8.01 19.54
C GLY A 116 -6.38 9.07 18.62
N CYS A 117 -5.33 8.71 17.89
CA CYS A 117 -4.62 9.55 16.93
C CYS A 117 -4.17 8.70 15.72
N TYR A 118 -3.87 9.33 14.59
CA TYR A 118 -3.30 8.64 13.42
C TYR A 118 -1.81 8.93 13.27
N ASP A 119 -1.09 7.98 12.68
CA ASP A 119 0.31 8.16 12.32
C ASP A 119 0.44 9.21 11.21
N ASN A 120 1.18 10.29 11.51
CA ASN A 120 1.35 11.42 10.61
C ASN A 120 2.09 11.04 9.32
N GLU A 121 2.98 10.04 9.36
CA GLU A 121 3.67 9.54 8.15
C GLU A 121 2.69 8.84 7.19
N ASN A 122 1.52 8.44 7.70
CA ASN A 122 0.49 7.70 6.99
C ASN A 122 -0.85 8.47 6.91
N GLU A 123 -0.78 9.80 6.90
CA GLU A 123 -1.96 10.68 6.79
C GLU A 123 -2.85 10.32 5.58
N GLU A 124 -2.24 10.02 4.42
CA GLU A 124 -2.98 9.61 3.22
C GLU A 124 -3.80 8.34 3.44
N THR A 125 -3.25 7.36 4.15
CA THR A 125 -3.97 6.13 4.51
C THR A 125 -5.17 6.45 5.38
N GLN A 126 -5.01 7.34 6.37
CA GLN A 126 -6.10 7.80 7.22
C GLN A 126 -7.20 8.50 6.41
N LEU A 127 -6.84 9.37 5.46
CA LEU A 127 -7.79 10.08 4.59
C LEU A 127 -8.55 9.11 3.68
N ILE A 128 -7.85 8.12 3.10
CA ILE A 128 -8.46 7.07 2.29
C ILE A 128 -9.46 6.27 3.12
N MET A 129 -9.08 5.85 4.32
CA MET A 129 -9.95 5.08 5.22
C MET A 129 -11.19 5.89 5.65
N GLN A 130 -11.05 7.18 5.96
CA GLN A 130 -12.20 8.03 6.31
C GLN A 130 -13.17 8.23 5.14
N LYS A 131 -12.64 8.48 3.94
CA LYS A 131 -13.46 8.65 2.73
C LYS A 131 -14.24 7.38 2.39
N LEU A 132 -13.63 6.22 2.59
CA LEU A 132 -14.18 4.94 2.14
C LEU A 132 -15.05 4.24 3.20
N THR A 133 -14.86 4.51 4.49
CA THR A 133 -15.69 3.90 5.56
C THR A 133 -16.92 4.73 5.94
N SER A 134 -17.10 5.93 5.37
CA SER A 134 -18.16 6.87 5.75
C SER A 134 -18.21 7.21 7.25
N GLU A 135 -17.16 6.89 8.02
CA GLU A 135 -16.95 7.34 9.40
C GLU A 135 -16.40 8.78 9.42
N ILE A 136 -17.20 9.70 8.87
CA ILE A 136 -16.90 11.14 8.78
C ILE A 136 -16.69 11.78 10.17
N ASN A 137 -17.16 11.12 11.24
CA ASN A 137 -17.22 11.68 12.60
C ASN A 137 -16.10 11.21 13.54
N LYS A 138 -15.20 10.30 13.12
CA LYS A 138 -13.97 9.97 13.88
C LYS A 138 -12.74 10.56 13.17
N THR A 139 -12.65 11.87 13.19
CA THR A 139 -11.38 12.55 12.88
C THR A 139 -10.44 12.33 14.05
N HIS A 140 -9.60 11.30 13.96
CA HIS A 140 -8.44 11.22 14.83
C HIS A 140 -7.50 12.39 14.49
N ARG A 141 -6.88 13.00 15.51
CA ARG A 141 -5.81 14.01 15.33
C ARG A 141 -4.50 13.30 14.94
N PRO A 142 -3.50 13.99 14.36
CA PRO A 142 -2.18 13.40 14.20
C PRO A 142 -1.56 13.07 15.56
N CYS A 143 -0.85 11.95 15.64
CA CYS A 143 -0.04 11.58 16.79
C CYS A 143 1.17 12.52 16.87
N ASP A 144 1.25 13.35 17.91
CA ASP A 144 2.25 14.43 18.03
C ASP A 144 2.95 14.48 19.40
N THR A 145 2.43 13.80 20.42
CA THR A 145 3.03 13.77 21.76
C THR A 145 3.90 12.53 21.98
N VAL A 146 4.83 12.61 22.92
CA VAL A 146 5.66 11.46 23.35
C VAL A 146 4.80 10.26 23.76
N LYS A 147 3.64 10.50 24.38
CA LYS A 147 2.71 9.44 24.77
C LYS A 147 2.07 8.77 23.56
N ASP A 148 1.76 9.53 22.52
CA ASP A 148 1.21 8.98 21.28
C ASP A 148 2.25 8.10 20.59
N PHE A 149 3.49 8.57 20.46
CA PHE A 149 4.59 7.76 19.90
C PHE A 149 4.84 6.47 20.70
N GLN A 150 4.78 6.54 22.03
CA GLN A 150 4.87 5.34 22.88
C GLN A 150 3.71 4.37 22.64
N CYS A 151 2.48 4.89 22.48
CA CYS A 151 1.32 4.08 22.17
C CYS A 151 1.45 3.41 20.79
N MET A 152 1.86 4.15 19.76
CA MET A 152 2.07 3.61 18.41
C MET A 152 3.10 2.47 18.43
N ALA A 153 4.25 2.68 19.08
CA ALA A 153 5.27 1.65 19.21
C ALA A 153 4.77 0.40 19.97
N GLU A 154 3.89 0.57 20.96
CA GLU A 154 3.27 -0.55 21.66
C GLU A 154 2.28 -1.32 20.76
N VAL A 155 1.44 -0.61 20.00
CA VAL A 155 0.50 -1.21 19.04
C VAL A 155 1.26 -1.98 17.97
N GLU A 156 2.28 -1.37 17.37
CA GLU A 156 3.15 -2.03 16.38
C GLU A 156 3.79 -3.30 16.96
N ARG A 157 4.36 -3.21 18.18
CA ARG A 157 4.92 -4.39 18.86
C ARG A 157 3.87 -5.49 19.02
N LYS A 158 2.65 -5.15 19.46
CA LYS A 158 1.55 -6.11 19.65
C LYS A 158 1.05 -6.71 18.34
N TYR A 159 1.04 -5.92 17.27
CA TYR A 159 0.72 -6.37 15.92
C TYR A 159 1.76 -7.39 15.43
N LEU A 160 3.05 -7.07 15.56
CA LEU A 160 4.16 -7.95 15.19
C LEU A 160 4.20 -9.25 16.01
N THR A 161 3.86 -9.19 17.30
CA THR A 161 3.77 -10.40 18.17
C THR A 161 2.45 -11.16 18.02
N ARG A 162 1.52 -10.69 17.18
CA ARG A 162 0.17 -11.25 17.01
C ARG A 162 -0.70 -11.24 18.28
N GLU A 163 -0.37 -10.38 19.24
CA GLU A 163 -1.27 -10.05 20.35
C GLU A 163 -2.50 -9.26 19.86
N MET A 164 -2.32 -8.50 18.76
CA MET A 164 -3.38 -7.84 18.01
C MET A 164 -3.37 -8.36 16.57
N ASP A 165 -4.17 -9.41 16.30
CA ASP A 165 -4.28 -10.01 14.97
C ASP A 165 -5.46 -9.43 14.18
N CYS A 166 -5.19 -9.13 12.91
CA CYS A 166 -6.15 -8.60 11.95
C CYS A 166 -6.88 -9.69 11.14
N GLY A 167 -6.46 -10.95 11.23
CA GLY A 167 -7.12 -12.05 10.53
C GLY A 167 -7.09 -11.93 9.00
N CYS A 168 -6.16 -11.15 8.43
CA CYS A 168 -6.06 -10.91 6.99
C CYS A 168 -5.67 -12.17 6.21
N LYS A 169 -6.67 -12.78 5.56
CA LYS A 169 -6.50 -14.00 4.76
C LYS A 169 -5.87 -13.70 3.40
N ASN A 170 -5.33 -14.75 2.76
CA ASN A 170 -4.90 -14.62 1.37
C ASN A 170 -6.12 -14.54 0.45
N PRO A 171 -6.05 -13.79 -0.66
CA PRO A 171 -7.13 -13.77 -1.63
C PRO A 171 -7.32 -15.12 -2.31
N CYS A 172 -8.57 -15.43 -2.68
CA CYS A 172 -8.90 -16.62 -3.45
C CYS A 172 -8.41 -16.52 -4.91
N LEU A 173 -8.23 -15.30 -5.44
CA LEU A 173 -7.81 -15.02 -6.81
C LEU A 173 -6.70 -13.97 -6.93
#